data_AF-R0KT13-F1
#
_entry.id   AF-R0KT13-F1
#
_cell.length_a   1.000
_cell.length_b   1.000
_cell.length_c   1.000
_cell.angle_alpha   90.00
_cell.angle_beta   90.00
_cell.angle_gamma   90.00
#
_symmetry.space_group_name_H-M   'P 1'
#
loop_
_entity.id
_entity.type
_entity.pdbx_description
1 polymer ?
#
loop_
_entity_poly.entity_id
_entity_poly.type
_entity_poly.pdbx_seq_one_letter_code
_entity_poly.pdbx_strand_id
1 'polypeptide(L)'
;MIFIGQKLYNICQSRYLRCSRSGSIIIVALIEYLVFSRPVSKLECFSVLLMILSSYIGDTSDNIQLMGYIWTAINIVSTTTYVVSLRYVINNKKSLTAEAIFYPNLLAIPLIGLLSFSFEDHTYSNVNLFIFMSSICAFLTAFTTSLVLKHLSSTTFSMIGAFNKILMSFSGLIFLNENYNLLKVSSLLLGSLSTLIYIISIRRKKII
;
A
#
# COMPACT_ATOMS: atom_id res chain seq x y z
N MET A 1 0.27 -11.27 -3.63
CA MET A 1 0.45 -10.10 -2.73
C MET A 1 0.65 -10.51 -1.27
N ILE A 2 -0.23 -11.32 -0.67
CA ILE A 2 -0.19 -11.68 0.77
C ILE A 2 1.05 -12.52 1.13
N PHE A 3 1.27 -13.66 0.46
CA PHE A 3 2.42 -14.54 0.69
C PHE A 3 3.78 -13.85 0.46
N ILE A 4 3.90 -13.06 -0.61
CA ILE A 4 5.10 -12.29 -0.94
C ILE A 4 5.34 -11.21 0.14
N GLY A 5 4.26 -10.61 0.67
CA GLY A 5 4.33 -9.63 1.75
C GLY A 5 4.80 -10.22 3.09
N GLN A 6 4.34 -11.42 3.45
CA GLN A 6 4.80 -12.15 4.65
C GLN A 6 6.25 -12.59 4.53
N LYS A 7 6.65 -13.15 3.39
CA LYS A 7 8.04 -13.56 3.14
C LYS A 7 8.99 -12.36 3.19
N LEU A 8 8.55 -11.20 2.71
CA LEU A 8 9.27 -9.93 2.86
C LEU A 8 9.36 -9.44 4.31
N TYR A 9 8.31 -9.60 5.12
CA TYR A 9 8.33 -9.22 6.53
C TYR A 9 9.31 -10.09 7.35
N ASN A 10 9.40 -11.38 7.03
CA ASN A 10 10.30 -12.31 7.69
C ASN A 10 11.77 -12.14 7.26
N ILE A 11 12.03 -11.78 6.00
CA ILE A 11 13.38 -11.62 5.46
C ILE A 11 13.92 -10.20 5.68
N CYS A 12 13.06 -9.18 5.64
CA CYS A 12 13.46 -7.79 5.62
C CYS A 12 12.90 -7.07 6.87
N GLN A 13 13.79 -6.56 7.73
CA GLN A 13 13.37 -5.63 8.78
C GLN A 13 12.58 -4.46 8.17
N SER A 14 11.61 -3.94 8.94
CA SER A 14 10.50 -3.04 8.56
C SER A 14 10.83 -1.70 7.86
N ARG A 15 12.08 -1.47 7.48
CA ARG A 15 12.66 -0.17 7.07
C ARG A 15 12.64 0.04 5.55
N TYR A 16 13.32 -0.79 4.76
CA TYR A 16 13.33 -0.69 3.27
C TYR A 16 11.96 -0.83 2.61
N LEU A 17 11.07 -1.58 3.26
CA LEU A 17 9.72 -1.82 2.81
C LEU A 17 8.86 -0.55 2.82
N ARG A 18 9.25 0.50 3.58
CA ARG A 18 8.63 1.83 3.53
C ARG A 18 9.10 2.63 2.31
N CYS A 19 10.41 2.75 2.09
CA CYS A 19 10.99 3.50 0.97
C CYS A 19 10.62 2.94 -0.40
N SER A 20 10.76 1.62 -0.60
CA SER A 20 10.40 1.00 -1.88
C SER A 20 8.89 1.08 -2.15
N ARG A 21 8.03 1.08 -1.11
CA ARG A 21 6.58 1.25 -1.30
C ARG A 21 6.17 2.68 -1.61
N SER A 22 6.91 3.69 -1.17
CA SER A 22 6.70 5.08 -1.58
C SER A 22 7.00 5.27 -3.08
N GLY A 23 8.03 4.57 -3.60
CA GLY A 23 8.33 4.52 -5.04
C GLY A 23 7.24 3.87 -5.91
N SER A 24 6.44 2.94 -5.35
CA SER A 24 5.33 2.32 -6.09
C SER A 24 4.28 3.33 -6.56
N ILE A 25 4.15 4.49 -5.91
CA ILE A 25 3.17 5.52 -6.26
C ILE A 25 3.43 6.07 -7.67
N ILE A 26 4.71 6.23 -8.06
CA ILE A 26 5.09 6.65 -9.42
C ILE A 26 4.69 5.57 -10.42
N ILE A 27 4.99 4.31 -10.12
CA ILE A 27 4.66 3.19 -11.01
C ILE A 27 3.14 3.08 -11.19
N VAL A 28 2.35 3.22 -10.12
CA VAL A 28 0.88 3.29 -10.23
C VAL A 28 0.45 4.45 -11.11
N ALA A 29 1.05 5.64 -10.96
CA ALA A 29 0.71 6.81 -11.76
C ALA A 29 1.02 6.62 -13.26
N LEU A 30 2.15 5.99 -13.59
CA LEU A 30 2.53 5.69 -14.97
C LEU A 30 1.59 4.67 -15.59
N ILE A 31 1.30 3.56 -14.90
CA ILE A 31 0.38 2.54 -15.41
C ILE A 31 -1.04 3.13 -15.53
N GLU A 32 -1.47 3.93 -14.56
CA GLU A 32 -2.78 4.60 -14.62
C GLU A 32 -2.87 5.57 -15.80
N TYR A 33 -1.79 6.32 -16.08
CA TYR A 33 -1.71 7.16 -17.28
C TYR A 33 -1.84 6.33 -18.57
N LEU A 34 -1.18 5.17 -18.65
CA LEU A 34 -1.25 4.29 -19.82
C LEU A 34 -2.64 3.64 -20.00
N VAL A 35 -3.31 3.24 -18.91
CA VAL A 35 -4.57 2.48 -18.97
C VAL A 35 -5.80 3.38 -19.07
N PHE A 36 -5.79 4.54 -18.40
CA PHE A 36 -6.96 5.43 -18.28
C PHE A 36 -6.76 6.80 -18.94
N SER A 37 -5.60 7.05 -19.58
CA SER A 37 -5.27 8.30 -20.27
C SER A 37 -5.50 9.56 -19.43
N ARG A 38 -5.32 9.46 -18.10
CA ARG A 38 -5.57 10.56 -17.17
C ARG A 38 -4.33 11.45 -17.03
N PRO A 39 -4.38 12.74 -17.38
CA PRO A 39 -3.21 13.61 -17.27
C PRO A 39 -2.82 13.83 -15.81
N VAL A 40 -1.54 13.61 -15.50
CA VAL A 40 -0.94 13.88 -14.18
C VAL A 40 -0.58 15.35 -14.10
N SER A 41 -1.02 16.06 -13.05
CA SER A 41 -0.65 17.49 -12.92
C SER A 41 0.77 17.62 -12.40
N LYS A 42 1.42 18.74 -12.74
CA LYS A 42 2.75 19.08 -12.20
C LYS A 42 2.75 19.07 -10.66
N LEU A 43 1.65 19.52 -10.05
CA LEU A 43 1.48 19.58 -8.59
C LEU A 43 1.30 18.18 -7.96
N GLU A 44 0.64 17.24 -8.66
CA GLU A 44 0.61 15.83 -8.25
C GLU A 44 2.01 15.21 -8.29
N CYS A 45 2.75 15.39 -9.39
CA CYS A 45 4.11 14.86 -9.50
C CYS A 45 5.02 15.40 -8.40
N PHE A 46 4.95 16.71 -8.12
CA PHE A 46 5.70 17.33 -7.04
C PHE A 46 5.40 16.72 -5.66
N SER A 47 4.12 16.47 -5.36
CA SER A 47 3.76 15.83 -4.09
C SER A 47 4.24 14.37 -3.97
N VAL A 48 4.26 13.61 -5.07
CA VAL A 48 4.79 12.25 -5.08
C VAL A 48 6.31 12.26 -4.87
N LEU A 49 7.02 13.21 -5.46
CA LEU A 49 8.45 13.40 -5.23
C LEU A 49 8.75 13.74 -3.77
N LEU A 50 7.97 14.65 -3.16
CA LEU A 50 8.09 14.96 -1.73
C LEU A 50 7.84 13.72 -0.84
N MET A 51 6.90 12.86 -1.21
CA MET A 51 6.63 11.61 -0.47
C MET A 51 7.79 10.61 -0.57
N ILE A 52 8.54 10.62 -1.67
CA ILE A 52 9.73 9.77 -1.81
C ILE A 52 10.89 10.36 -1.00
N LEU A 53 11.08 11.68 -1.05
CA LEU A 53 12.07 12.39 -0.26
C LEU A 53 11.85 12.19 1.25
N SER A 54 10.60 12.25 1.72
CA SER A 54 10.28 11.99 3.13
C SER A 54 10.73 10.59 3.53
N SER A 55 10.43 9.60 2.69
CA SER A 55 10.79 8.21 2.97
C SER A 55 12.30 7.96 2.92
N TYR A 56 13.05 8.72 2.13
CA TYR A 56 14.51 8.65 2.08
C TYR A 56 15.14 9.24 3.35
N ILE A 57 14.67 10.41 3.80
CA ILE A 57 15.19 11.08 5.00
C ILE A 57 14.94 10.27 6.27
N GLY A 58 13.82 9.55 6.32
CA GLY A 58 13.45 8.72 7.48
C GLY A 58 14.21 7.40 7.60
N ASP A 59 15.03 7.02 6.61
CA ASP A 59 15.71 5.73 6.54
C ASP A 59 17.22 5.90 6.85
N THR A 60 17.64 5.51 8.05
CA THR A 60 19.01 5.73 8.55
C THR A 60 19.77 4.41 8.76
N SER A 61 19.43 3.33 8.05
CA SER A 61 20.10 2.04 8.22
C SER A 61 20.65 1.47 6.91
N ASP A 62 21.88 0.95 6.98
CA ASP A 62 22.73 0.59 5.83
C ASP A 62 22.76 -0.92 5.54
N ASN A 63 21.81 -1.71 6.06
CA ASN A 63 21.79 -3.16 5.86
C ASN A 63 21.19 -3.54 4.50
N ILE A 64 22.00 -3.40 3.46
CA ILE A 64 21.68 -3.69 2.07
C ILE A 64 21.71 -5.21 1.84
N GLN A 65 20.54 -5.85 1.70
CA GLN A 65 20.44 -7.24 1.26
C GLN A 65 19.87 -7.32 -0.16
N LEU A 66 20.66 -7.83 -1.12
CA LEU A 66 20.28 -7.94 -2.54
C LEU A 66 18.97 -8.72 -2.73
N MET A 67 18.78 -9.80 -1.97
CA MET A 67 17.57 -10.62 -1.99
C MET A 67 16.32 -9.81 -1.60
N GLY A 68 16.46 -8.87 -0.67
CA GLY A 68 15.39 -7.96 -0.27
C GLY A 68 14.91 -7.09 -1.43
N TYR A 69 15.81 -6.55 -2.26
CA TYR A 69 15.45 -5.71 -3.41
C TYR A 69 14.66 -6.45 -4.48
N ILE A 70 15.02 -7.70 -4.76
CA ILE A 70 14.32 -8.51 -5.75
C ILE A 70 12.89 -8.76 -5.29
N TRP A 71 12.71 -9.15 -4.03
CA TRP A 71 11.38 -9.40 -3.48
C TRP A 71 10.54 -8.12 -3.35
N THR A 72 11.14 -6.98 -3.00
CA THR A 72 10.41 -5.70 -2.94
C THR A 72 9.96 -5.26 -4.33
N ALA A 73 10.80 -5.41 -5.36
CA ALA A 73 10.44 -5.12 -6.75
C ALA A 73 9.26 -5.99 -7.22
N ILE A 74 9.32 -7.31 -6.99
CA ILE A 74 8.22 -8.23 -7.31
C ILE A 74 6.93 -7.85 -6.57
N ASN A 75 7.03 -7.47 -5.30
CA ASN A 75 5.87 -7.05 -4.52
C ASN A 75 5.26 -5.76 -5.07
N ILE A 76 6.09 -4.77 -5.42
CA ILE A 76 5.62 -3.53 -6.01
C ILE A 76 4.85 -3.82 -7.30
N VAL A 77 5.44 -4.54 -8.25
CA VAL A 77 4.78 -4.90 -9.51
C VAL A 77 3.47 -5.66 -9.24
N SER A 78 3.48 -6.67 -8.36
CA SER A 78 2.26 -7.42 -8.03
C SER A 78 1.16 -6.53 -7.42
N THR A 79 1.53 -5.63 -6.51
CA THR A 79 0.57 -4.71 -5.85
C THR A 79 0.02 -3.67 -6.82
N THR A 80 0.85 -3.11 -7.69
CA THR A 80 0.46 -2.07 -8.65
C THR A 80 -0.48 -2.67 -9.70
N THR A 81 -0.13 -3.84 -10.25
CA THR A 81 -0.97 -4.57 -11.21
C THR A 81 -2.31 -4.95 -10.57
N TYR A 82 -2.33 -5.41 -9.32
CA TYR A 82 -3.57 -5.73 -8.61
C TYR A 82 -4.48 -4.51 -8.46
N VAL A 83 -3.97 -3.40 -7.94
CA VAL A 83 -4.79 -2.19 -7.69
C VAL A 83 -5.34 -1.60 -8.99
N VAL A 84 -4.53 -1.55 -10.05
CA VAL A 84 -4.95 -1.02 -11.35
C VAL A 84 -5.98 -1.94 -12.03
N SER A 85 -5.73 -3.26 -12.04
CA SER A 85 -6.66 -4.22 -12.64
C SER A 85 -8.00 -4.26 -11.91
N LEU A 86 -7.99 -4.19 -10.58
CA LEU A 86 -9.21 -4.12 -9.77
C LEU A 86 -10.03 -2.87 -10.12
N ARG A 87 -9.38 -1.71 -10.21
CA ARG A 87 -10.05 -0.47 -10.63
C ARG A 87 -10.58 -0.54 -12.05
N TYR A 88 -9.82 -1.15 -12.98
CA TYR A 88 -10.25 -1.34 -14.36
C TYR A 88 -11.54 -2.15 -14.43
N VAL A 89 -11.62 -3.26 -13.69
CA VAL A 89 -12.83 -4.10 -13.62
C VAL A 89 -14.01 -3.32 -13.05
N ILE A 90 -13.82 -2.61 -11.93
CA ILE A 90 -14.88 -1.82 -11.28
C ILE A 90 -15.45 -0.77 -12.23
N ASN A 91 -14.57 -0.04 -12.94
CA ASN A 91 -14.98 1.06 -13.79
C ASN A 91 -15.59 0.58 -15.13
N ASN A 92 -14.98 -0.43 -15.78
CA ASN A 92 -15.40 -0.84 -17.12
C ASN A 92 -16.58 -1.82 -17.11
N LYS A 93 -16.66 -2.73 -16.13
CA LYS A 93 -17.76 -3.68 -16.04
C LYS A 93 -18.97 -3.16 -15.26
N LYS A 94 -18.88 -1.93 -14.71
CA LYS A 94 -19.84 -1.40 -13.72
C LYS A 94 -20.19 -2.42 -12.64
N SER A 95 -19.22 -3.26 -12.27
CA SER A 95 -19.45 -4.39 -11.38
C SER A 95 -20.00 -3.88 -10.05
N LEU A 96 -20.96 -4.61 -9.49
CA LEU A 96 -21.44 -4.30 -8.15
C LEU A 96 -20.24 -4.34 -7.18
N THR A 97 -20.22 -3.45 -6.19
CA THR A 97 -19.14 -3.42 -5.18
C THR A 97 -18.96 -4.76 -4.50
N ALA A 98 -20.05 -5.54 -4.35
CA ALA A 98 -20.00 -6.91 -3.83
C ALA A 98 -19.19 -7.86 -4.72
N GLU A 99 -19.33 -7.79 -6.04
CA GLU A 99 -18.59 -8.64 -6.98
C GLU A 99 -17.09 -8.34 -6.94
N ALA A 100 -16.73 -7.06 -6.86
CA ALA A 100 -15.34 -6.62 -6.76
C ALA A 100 -14.65 -7.12 -5.48
N ILE A 101 -15.39 -7.46 -4.43
CA ILE A 101 -14.87 -8.04 -3.18
C ILE A 101 -14.89 -9.57 -3.24
N PHE A 102 -15.95 -10.14 -3.79
CA PHE A 102 -16.17 -11.59 -3.79
C PHE A 102 -15.17 -12.32 -4.69
N TYR A 103 -14.99 -11.90 -5.95
CA TYR A 103 -14.15 -12.63 -6.90
C TYR A 103 -12.67 -12.68 -6.49
N PRO A 104 -12.01 -11.58 -6.09
CA PRO A 104 -10.61 -11.64 -5.68
C PRO A 104 -10.39 -12.49 -4.43
N ASN A 105 -11.31 -12.43 -3.46
CA ASN A 105 -11.23 -13.23 -2.24
C ASN A 105 -11.48 -14.72 -2.51
N LEU A 106 -12.44 -15.06 -3.38
CA LEU A 106 -12.73 -16.44 -3.74
C LEU A 106 -11.58 -17.07 -4.52
N LEU A 107 -10.95 -16.32 -5.44
CA LEU A 107 -9.75 -16.77 -6.16
C LEU A 107 -8.52 -16.91 -5.24
N ALA A 108 -8.46 -16.14 -4.14
CA ALA A 108 -7.37 -16.20 -3.19
C ALA A 108 -7.40 -17.48 -2.33
N ILE A 109 -8.57 -18.03 -2.02
CA ILE A 109 -8.72 -19.23 -1.18
C ILE A 109 -7.94 -20.45 -1.72
N PRO A 110 -8.15 -20.93 -2.97
CA PRO A 110 -7.44 -22.10 -3.48
C PRO A 110 -5.93 -21.84 -3.58
N LEU A 111 -5.54 -20.63 -3.96
CA LEU A 111 -4.15 -20.23 -4.06
C LEU A 111 -3.47 -20.28 -2.70
N ILE A 112 -4.04 -19.62 -1.68
CA ILE A 112 -3.49 -19.59 -0.32
C ILE A 112 -3.49 -20.99 0.29
N GLY A 113 -4.53 -21.81 0.05
CA GLY A 113 -4.59 -23.18 0.52
C GLY A 113 -3.44 -24.05 -0.02
N LEU A 114 -3.16 -23.96 -1.33
CA LEU A 114 -2.04 -24.68 -1.94
C LEU A 114 -0.68 -24.23 -1.39
N LEU A 115 -0.51 -22.91 -1.20
CA LEU A 115 0.73 -22.37 -0.66
C LEU A 115 0.91 -22.71 0.83
N SER A 116 -0.14 -22.68 1.65
CA SER A 116 -0.08 -23.08 3.06
C SER A 116 0.32 -24.55 3.20
N PHE A 117 -0.28 -25.45 2.40
CA PHE A 117 0.09 -26.86 2.37
C PHE A 117 1.56 -27.11 1.99
N SER A 118 2.14 -26.25 1.15
CA SER A 118 3.52 -26.44 0.65
C SER A 118 4.60 -25.85 1.57
N PHE A 119 4.27 -24.85 2.39
CA PHE A 119 5.25 -24.02 3.10
C PHE A 119 5.06 -23.91 4.62
N GLU A 120 3.91 -24.31 5.18
CA GLU A 120 3.64 -24.19 6.62
C GLU A 120 3.60 -25.56 7.30
N ASP A 121 4.23 -25.65 8.48
CA ASP A 121 4.11 -26.81 9.36
C ASP A 121 2.72 -26.83 10.03
N HIS A 122 2.04 -27.97 9.97
CA HIS A 122 0.68 -28.16 10.49
C HIS A 122 0.64 -28.27 12.02
N THR A 123 1.02 -27.22 12.73
CA THR A 123 0.86 -27.13 14.19
C THR A 123 -0.23 -26.12 14.54
N TYR A 124 -1.43 -26.61 14.81
CA TYR A 124 -2.57 -25.77 15.18
C TYR A 124 -2.61 -25.58 16.70
N SER A 125 -2.09 -24.46 17.18
CA SER A 125 -2.37 -24.01 18.55
C SER A 125 -3.71 -23.25 18.59
N ASN A 126 -4.30 -23.08 19.78
CA ASN A 126 -5.62 -22.46 19.99
C ASN A 126 -5.65 -20.95 19.66
N VAL A 127 -5.45 -20.57 18.40
CA VAL A 127 -5.42 -19.18 17.90
C VAL A 127 -6.72 -18.77 17.19
N ASN A 128 -7.76 -19.61 17.24
CA ASN A 128 -9.01 -19.45 16.48
C ASN A 128 -9.68 -18.08 16.66
N LEU A 129 -9.64 -17.49 17.86
CA LEU A 129 -10.27 -16.19 18.13
C LEU A 129 -9.54 -15.04 17.43
N PHE A 130 -8.20 -15.04 17.45
CA PHE A 130 -7.40 -14.04 16.73
C PHE A 130 -7.53 -14.20 15.21
N ILE A 131 -7.60 -15.44 14.72
CA ILE A 131 -7.84 -15.73 13.31
C ILE A 131 -9.20 -15.17 12.87
N PHE A 132 -10.25 -15.40 13.66
CA PHE A 132 -11.57 -14.87 13.37
C PHE A 132 -11.61 -13.34 13.34
N MET A 133 -11.01 -12.69 14.36
CA MET A 133 -10.94 -11.22 14.41
C MET A 133 -10.14 -10.64 13.24
N SER A 134 -9.00 -11.24 12.90
CA SER A 134 -8.19 -10.80 11.75
C SER A 134 -8.94 -10.97 10.42
N SER A 135 -9.80 -11.99 10.31
CA SER A 135 -10.63 -12.25 9.12
C SER A 135 -11.71 -11.18 8.95
N ILE A 136 -12.39 -10.78 10.03
CA ILE A 136 -13.33 -9.65 10.01
C ILE A 136 -12.62 -8.37 9.54
N CYS A 137 -11.45 -8.08 10.12
CA CYS A 137 -10.67 -6.90 9.74
C CYS A 137 -10.25 -6.95 8.27
N ALA A 138 -9.78 -8.11 7.78
CA ALA A 138 -9.41 -8.30 6.39
C ALA A 138 -10.60 -8.04 5.45
N PHE A 139 -11.79 -8.55 5.79
CA PHE A 139 -13.00 -8.29 5.02
C PHE A 139 -13.36 -6.80 4.99
N LEU A 140 -13.31 -6.11 6.13
CA LEU A 140 -13.54 -4.66 6.21
C LEU A 140 -12.53 -3.86 5.37
N THR A 141 -11.27 -4.27 5.36
CA THR A 141 -10.27 -3.65 4.49
C THR A 141 -10.61 -3.85 3.02
N ALA A 142 -10.96 -5.06 2.59
CA ALA A 142 -11.36 -5.33 1.20
C ALA A 142 -12.58 -4.50 0.80
N PHE A 143 -13.59 -4.42 1.67
CA PHE A 143 -14.79 -3.61 1.45
C PHE A 143 -14.44 -2.13 1.24
N THR A 144 -13.70 -1.54 2.18
CA THR A 144 -13.31 -0.12 2.09
C THR A 144 -12.41 0.16 0.88
N THR A 145 -11.48 -0.74 0.51
CA THR A 145 -10.65 -0.57 -0.70
C THR A 145 -11.49 -0.51 -1.97
N SER A 146 -12.51 -1.37 -2.11
CA SER A 146 -13.38 -1.39 -3.29
C SER A 146 -14.22 -0.11 -3.41
N LEU A 147 -14.75 0.40 -2.29
CA LEU A 147 -15.50 1.65 -2.25
C LEU A 147 -14.61 2.85 -2.61
N VAL A 148 -13.39 2.89 -2.07
CA VAL A 148 -12.43 3.95 -2.40
C VAL A 148 -12.08 3.89 -3.89
N LEU A 149 -11.75 2.73 -4.45
CA LEU A 149 -11.39 2.60 -5.87
C LEU A 149 -12.56 2.85 -6.83
N LYS A 150 -13.81 2.75 -6.35
CA LYS A 150 -14.99 3.13 -7.13
C LYS A 150 -15.12 4.65 -7.30
N HIS A 151 -14.75 5.43 -6.29
CA HIS A 151 -14.92 6.89 -6.30
C HIS A 151 -13.61 7.67 -6.56
N LEU A 152 -12.47 7.05 -6.30
CA LEU A 152 -11.16 7.66 -6.35
C LEU A 152 -10.24 6.88 -7.29
N SER A 153 -9.14 7.53 -7.67
CA SER A 153 -8.10 6.91 -8.48
C SER A 153 -7.24 5.87 -7.77
N SER A 154 -6.61 5.00 -8.54
CA SER A 154 -5.59 4.05 -8.07
C SER A 154 -4.39 4.79 -7.47
N THR A 155 -3.95 5.89 -8.07
CA THR A 155 -2.93 6.81 -7.54
C THR A 155 -3.32 7.43 -6.20
N THR A 156 -4.55 7.95 -6.09
CA THR A 156 -5.06 8.48 -4.80
C THR A 156 -5.12 7.41 -3.73
N PHE A 157 -5.54 6.19 -4.09
CA PHE A 157 -5.59 5.08 -3.15
C PHE A 157 -4.19 4.74 -2.62
N SER A 158 -3.18 4.67 -3.49
CA SER A 158 -1.79 4.47 -3.09
C SER A 158 -1.26 5.62 -2.22
N MET A 159 -1.62 6.87 -2.50
CA MET A 159 -1.23 8.02 -1.69
C MET A 159 -1.87 8.01 -0.30
N ILE A 160 -3.16 7.67 -0.19
CA ILE A 160 -3.85 7.47 1.10
C ILE A 160 -3.21 6.31 1.88
N GLY A 161 -2.80 5.24 1.20
CA GLY A 161 -2.06 4.14 1.81
C GLY A 161 -0.70 4.56 2.38
N ALA A 162 0.01 5.46 1.71
CA ALA A 162 1.24 6.05 2.23
C ALA A 162 0.97 6.96 3.45
N PHE A 163 -0.08 7.78 3.40
CA PHE A 163 -0.51 8.60 4.52
C PHE A 163 -0.88 7.78 5.76
N ASN A 164 -1.60 6.66 5.58
CA ASN A 164 -1.96 5.77 6.69
C ASN A 164 -0.72 5.23 7.43
N LYS A 165 0.37 4.95 6.69
CA LYS A 165 1.64 4.52 7.31
C LYS A 165 2.32 5.63 8.10
N ILE A 166 2.19 6.88 7.66
CA ILE A 166 2.70 8.04 8.39
C ILE A 166 1.95 8.17 9.71
N LEU A 167 0.61 8.09 9.69
CA LEU A 167 -0.22 8.11 10.90
C LEU A 167 0.12 6.97 11.87
N MET A 168 0.29 5.75 11.35
CA MET A 168 0.71 4.61 12.16
C MET A 168 2.09 4.85 12.80
N SER A 169 3.02 5.46 12.06
CA SER A 169 4.36 5.81 12.58
C SER A 169 4.30 6.91 13.64
N PHE A 170 3.38 7.87 13.50
CA PHE A 170 3.14 8.92 14.50
C PHE A 170 2.54 8.36 15.79
N SER A 171 1.56 7.45 15.65
CA SER A 171 0.98 6.71 16.78
C SER A 171 2.05 5.89 17.51
N GLY A 172 2.94 5.21 16.80
CA GLY A 172 4.05 4.47 17.42
C GLY A 172 4.99 5.35 18.26
N LEU A 173 5.27 6.58 17.82
CA LEU A 173 6.08 7.52 18.62
C LEU A 173 5.39 7.94 19.93
N ILE A 174 4.07 8.16 19.90
CA ILE A 174 3.31 8.66 21.05
C ILE A 174 2.96 7.54 22.03
N PHE A 175 2.45 6.41 21.54
CA PHE A 175 1.88 5.35 22.37
C PHE A 175 2.89 4.27 22.75
N LEU A 176 3.92 4.03 21.92
CA LEU A 176 4.91 2.97 22.17
C LEU A 176 6.25 3.53 22.67
N ASN A 177 6.34 4.84 22.93
CA ASN A 177 7.55 5.55 23.37
C ASN A 177 8.81 5.13 22.58
N GLU A 178 8.66 4.96 21.26
CA GLU A 178 9.81 4.66 20.40
C GLU A 178 10.81 5.82 20.42
N ASN A 179 12.11 5.49 20.33
CA ASN A 179 13.17 6.51 20.29
C ASN A 179 12.90 7.57 19.22
N TYR A 180 12.86 8.83 19.67
CA TYR A 180 12.70 9.98 18.80
C TYR A 180 14.05 10.33 18.17
N ASN A 181 14.05 10.48 16.84
CA ASN A 181 15.18 11.02 16.10
C ASN A 181 14.68 12.23 15.31
N LEU A 182 15.45 13.32 15.27
CA LEU A 182 15.09 14.53 14.52
C LEU A 182 14.82 14.23 13.05
N LEU A 183 15.59 13.33 12.44
CA LEU A 183 15.37 12.87 11.06
C LEU A 183 14.05 12.11 10.88
N LYS A 184 13.66 11.31 11.87
CA LYS A 184 12.40 10.57 11.86
C LYS A 184 11.22 11.54 11.96
N VAL A 185 11.28 12.52 12.86
CA VAL A 185 10.22 13.53 13.02
C VAL A 185 10.11 14.41 11.77
N SER A 186 11.23 14.87 11.21
CA SER A 186 11.22 15.68 9.98
C SER A 186 10.68 14.91 8.78
N SER A 187 11.01 13.62 8.65
CA SER A 187 10.44 12.75 7.61
C SER A 187 8.92 12.62 7.70
N LEU A 188 8.36 12.50 8.91
CA LEU A 188 6.91 12.39 9.11
C LEU A 188 6.20 13.70 8.75
N LEU A 189 6.77 14.85 9.13
CA LEU A 189 6.25 16.17 8.77
C LEU A 189 6.32 16.44 7.26
N LEU A 190 7.42 16.06 6.61
CA LEU A 190 7.56 16.20 5.16
C LEU A 190 6.54 15.30 4.43
N GLY A 191 6.35 14.08 4.93
CA GLY A 191 5.36 13.15 4.42
C GLY A 191 3.93 13.70 4.54
N SER A 192 3.56 14.27 5.70
CA SER A 192 2.23 14.87 5.88
C SER A 192 2.03 16.09 4.96
N LEU A 193 3.03 16.97 4.83
CA LEU A 193 3.00 18.09 3.88
C LEU A 193 2.80 17.63 2.43
N SER A 194 3.50 16.55 2.02
CA SER A 194 3.34 15.99 0.67
C SER A 194 1.89 15.56 0.39
N THR A 195 1.22 14.95 1.38
CA THR A 195 -0.18 14.52 1.24
C THR A 195 -1.15 15.68 1.17
N LEU A 196 -0.91 16.77 1.91
CA LEU A 196 -1.71 17.98 1.82
C LEU A 196 -1.60 18.62 0.44
N ILE A 197 -0.39 18.73 -0.11
CA ILE A 197 -0.16 19.27 -1.46
C ILE A 197 -0.89 18.42 -2.51
N TYR A 198 -0.85 17.10 -2.38
CA TYR A 198 -1.57 16.18 -3.27
C TYR A 198 -3.09 16.39 -3.23
N ILE A 199 -3.67 16.52 -2.03
CA ILE A 199 -5.11 16.79 -1.85
C ILE A 199 -5.50 18.12 -2.50
N ILE A 200 -4.69 19.17 -2.31
CA ILE A 200 -4.91 20.49 -2.93
C ILE A 200 -4.89 20.37 -4.46
N SER A 201 -3.97 19.59 -5.01
CA SER A 201 -3.88 19.36 -6.45
C SER A 201 -5.16 18.73 -7.02
N ILE A 202 -5.66 17.68 -6.36
CA ILE A 202 -6.90 17.01 -6.79
C ILE A 202 -8.10 17.94 -6.67
N ARG A 203 -8.16 18.74 -5.60
CA ARG A 203 -9.23 19.72 -5.41
C ARG A 203 -9.24 20.74 -6.55
N ARG A 204 -8.07 21.23 -6.97
CA ARG A 204 -7.95 22.17 -8.10
C ARG A 204 -8.41 21.55 -9.42
N LYS A 205 -8.11 20.26 -9.67
CA LYS A 205 -8.56 19.55 -10.88
C LYS A 205 -10.06 19.33 -10.98
N LYS A 206 -10.80 19.33 -9.87
CA LYS A 206 -12.28 19.18 -9.89
C LYS A 206 -13.02 20.49 -10.18
N ILE A 207 -12.33 21.63 -10.11
CA ILE A 207 -12.91 22.97 -10.25
C ILE A 207 -12.72 23.52 -11.67
N ILE A 208 -11.88 22.87 -12.49
CA ILE A 208 -11.63 23.17 -13.90
C ILE A 208 -12.33 22.10 -14.72
#